data_AF-A0A1B9R0N4-F1
#
_entry.id   AF-A0A1B9R0N4-F1
#
_cell.length_a   1.000
_cell.length_b   1.000
_cell.length_c   1.000
_cell.angle_alpha   90.00
_cell.angle_beta   90.00
_cell.angle_gamma   90.00
#
_symmetry.space_group_name_H-M   'P 1'
#
loop_
_entity.id
_entity.type
_entity.pdbx_description
1 polymer ?
#
loop_
_entity_poly.entity_id
_entity_poly.type
_entity_poly.pdbx_seq_one_letter_code
_entity_poly.pdbx_strand_id
1 'polypeptide(L)'
;MPIEPPLNSYSTIDIPFNLRYTCWFCGEPSSDCLNFPSNARSRQYVTHPLLAIPACSECHSIRYPNHLTSIWALRAHIKQALISKYTKHLGIGENWTEQELIDSDFSGAILGGFGRSAWEMYNIAKQRVSFQGWPVCVDELPIDCDDDTSYFEFNGTHYSSLSACIDYFVEATGIDKELITELVQILTPERFDYALQIAKLNRRPSHSQRTQIIDEIYQQEAEKHEVETLEHQEQDSMEEVSVSGTIAPTFAIRWAIENGIDNLSDLCEQEDAFFDDFEHLGGVTAFASYNGLQLYLKAREDSEWIANNDPNQHHWDR
;
A
#
# COMPACT_ATOMS: atom_id res chain seq x y z
N MET A 1 -4.79 34.49 -39.61
CA MET A 1 -3.54 33.78 -39.26
C MET A 1 -3.52 33.68 -37.75
N PRO A 2 -3.55 32.47 -37.15
CA PRO A 2 -3.35 32.35 -35.73
C PRO A 2 -1.90 32.76 -35.42
N ILE A 3 -1.74 33.67 -34.48
CA ILE A 3 -0.45 34.09 -33.96
C ILE A 3 0.03 32.93 -33.10
N GLU A 4 1.05 32.20 -33.55
CA GLU A 4 1.73 31.22 -32.69
C GLU A 4 2.24 31.95 -31.44
N PRO A 5 1.88 31.49 -30.22
CA PRO A 5 2.38 32.10 -29.01
C PRO A 5 3.91 31.97 -28.98
N PRO A 6 4.63 32.97 -28.44
CA PRO A 6 6.08 32.89 -28.38
C PRO A 6 6.48 31.64 -27.58
N LEU A 7 7.38 30.82 -28.15
CA LEU A 7 7.96 29.57 -27.63
C LEU A 7 8.62 29.65 -26.22
N ASN A 8 8.42 30.72 -25.47
CA ASN A 8 9.05 31.05 -24.20
C ASN A 8 8.10 31.56 -23.11
N SER A 9 6.78 31.65 -23.35
CA SER A 9 5.81 32.03 -22.32
C SER A 9 5.29 30.79 -21.58
N TYR A 10 5.17 30.87 -20.26
CA TYR A 10 4.53 29.83 -19.44
C TYR A 10 3.02 29.89 -19.61
N SER A 11 2.39 28.77 -19.93
CA SER A 11 0.94 28.60 -19.98
C SER A 11 0.40 28.39 -18.57
N THR A 12 -0.67 29.10 -18.21
CA THR A 12 -1.34 28.88 -16.92
C THR A 12 -2.16 27.59 -17.01
N ILE A 13 -2.09 26.74 -15.99
CA ILE A 13 -2.94 25.55 -15.92
C ILE A 13 -4.40 25.97 -15.69
N ASP A 14 -5.34 25.20 -16.20
CA ASP A 14 -6.76 25.41 -15.92
C ASP A 14 -7.03 25.25 -14.42
N ILE A 15 -7.83 26.15 -13.85
CA ILE A 15 -8.17 26.14 -12.43
C ILE A 15 -9.69 26.02 -12.27
N PRO A 16 -10.18 24.94 -11.62
CA PRO A 16 -11.59 24.82 -11.30
C PRO A 16 -12.12 26.05 -10.55
N PHE A 17 -13.39 26.41 -10.80
CA PHE A 17 -13.99 27.63 -10.22
C PHE A 17 -13.82 27.72 -8.70
N ASN A 18 -14.00 26.59 -8.01
CA ASN A 18 -13.91 26.47 -6.56
C ASN A 18 -12.47 26.49 -6.01
N LEU A 19 -11.45 26.47 -6.87
CA LEU A 19 -10.03 26.36 -6.50
C LEU A 19 -9.17 27.54 -7.02
N ARG A 20 -9.81 28.61 -7.51
CA ARG A 20 -9.14 29.78 -8.15
C ARG A 20 -8.08 30.49 -7.32
N TYR A 21 -8.18 30.38 -6.00
CA TYR A 21 -7.25 30.98 -5.05
C TYR A 21 -6.53 29.92 -4.24
N THR A 22 -6.39 28.71 -4.79
CA THR A 22 -5.85 27.55 -4.09
C THR A 22 -4.51 27.14 -4.67
N CYS A 23 -3.54 26.89 -3.81
CA CYS A 23 -2.26 26.31 -4.13
C CYS A 23 -2.47 24.88 -4.62
N TRP A 24 -2.02 24.58 -5.84
CA TRP A 24 -2.18 23.25 -6.42
C TRP A 24 -1.44 22.17 -5.62
N PHE A 25 -0.35 22.53 -4.95
CA PHE A 25 0.48 21.59 -4.18
C PHE A 25 -0.10 21.23 -2.81
N CYS A 26 -0.69 22.18 -2.08
CA CYS A 26 -1.05 21.98 -0.67
C CYS A 26 -2.44 22.47 -0.24
N GLY A 27 -3.23 23.07 -1.14
CA GLY A 27 -4.60 23.48 -0.80
C GLY A 27 -4.71 24.81 -0.04
N GLU A 28 -3.59 25.40 0.36
CA GLU A 28 -3.56 26.74 0.98
C GLU A 28 -3.90 27.85 -0.01
N PRO A 29 -4.25 29.06 0.46
CA PRO A 29 -4.41 30.22 -0.43
C PRO A 29 -3.18 30.43 -1.32
N SER A 30 -3.39 30.47 -2.63
CA SER A 30 -2.34 30.81 -3.59
C SER A 30 -2.04 32.31 -3.51
N SER A 31 -0.75 32.65 -3.60
CA SER A 31 -0.28 34.04 -3.59
C SER A 31 0.49 34.41 -4.85
N ASP A 32 0.97 33.41 -5.60
CA ASP A 32 1.77 33.59 -6.82
C ASP A 32 1.67 32.34 -7.73
N CYS A 33 2.35 32.37 -8.87
CA CYS A 33 2.50 31.23 -9.77
C CYS A 33 3.95 30.73 -9.78
N LEU A 34 4.13 29.42 -9.61
CA LEU A 34 5.39 28.73 -9.81
C LEU A 34 5.55 28.37 -11.29
N ASN A 35 6.59 28.90 -11.92
CA ASN A 35 6.93 28.62 -13.31
C ASN A 35 7.82 27.38 -13.42
N PHE A 36 7.36 26.34 -14.12
CA PHE A 36 8.08 25.09 -14.33
C PHE A 36 8.30 24.77 -15.82
N PRO A 37 9.52 24.36 -16.20
CA PRO A 37 10.75 24.32 -15.41
C PRO A 37 11.33 25.73 -15.19
N SER A 38 12.00 25.96 -14.05
CA SER A 38 12.56 27.29 -13.71
C SER A 38 13.86 27.63 -14.46
N ASN A 39 14.57 26.62 -14.97
CA ASN A 39 15.84 26.78 -15.67
C ASN A 39 15.69 26.55 -17.18
N ALA A 40 16.29 27.44 -17.98
CA ALA A 40 16.32 27.34 -19.43
C ALA A 40 16.91 26.01 -19.94
N ARG A 41 17.91 25.44 -19.25
CA ARG A 41 18.53 24.15 -19.63
C ARG A 41 17.60 22.96 -19.45
N SER A 42 16.65 23.05 -18.52
CA SER A 42 15.71 21.96 -18.23
C SER A 42 14.57 21.92 -19.25
N ARG A 43 14.28 23.04 -19.92
CA ARG A 43 13.21 23.16 -20.93
C ARG A 43 13.30 22.13 -22.05
N GLN A 44 14.50 21.70 -22.42
CA GLN A 44 14.71 20.73 -23.50
C GLN A 44 14.37 19.28 -23.11
N TYR A 45 14.18 18.99 -21.82
CA TYR A 45 13.89 17.65 -21.32
C TYR A 45 12.43 17.47 -20.89
N VAL A 46 11.65 18.55 -20.89
CA VAL A 46 10.23 18.50 -20.52
C VAL A 46 9.42 18.18 -21.77
N THR A 47 8.53 17.19 -21.68
CA THR A 47 7.69 16.72 -22.78
C THR A 47 6.32 17.42 -22.85
N HIS A 48 6.01 18.26 -21.87
CA HIS A 48 4.79 19.08 -21.80
C HIS A 48 5.10 20.58 -21.98
N PRO A 49 4.07 21.44 -22.21
CA PRO A 49 4.26 22.88 -22.29
C PRO A 49 4.93 23.47 -21.03
N LEU A 50 5.56 24.64 -21.12
CA LEU A 50 6.04 25.36 -19.95
C LEU A 50 4.83 25.81 -19.11
N LEU A 51 4.79 25.48 -17.82
CA LEU A 51 3.59 25.69 -16.99
C LEU A 51 3.79 26.77 -15.92
N ALA A 52 2.77 27.60 -15.71
CA ALA A 52 2.61 28.48 -14.57
C ALA A 52 1.54 27.87 -13.64
N ILE A 53 1.95 27.50 -12.44
CA ILE A 53 1.16 26.68 -11.50
C ILE A 53 0.82 27.51 -10.26
N PRO A 54 -0.45 27.64 -9.84
CA PRO A 54 -0.80 28.42 -8.66
C PRO A 54 -0.18 27.81 -7.39
N ALA A 55 0.55 28.64 -6.65
CA ALA A 55 1.29 28.21 -5.46
C ALA A 55 1.13 29.22 -4.31
N CYS A 56 1.13 28.73 -3.08
CA CYS A 56 1.34 29.57 -1.90
C CYS A 56 2.83 29.93 -1.78
N SER A 57 3.13 30.95 -0.97
CA SER A 57 4.51 31.43 -0.76
C SER A 57 5.46 30.34 -0.26
N GLU A 58 4.96 29.41 0.56
CA GLU A 58 5.75 28.28 1.04
C GLU A 58 6.11 27.33 -0.09
N CYS A 59 5.13 26.80 -0.84
CA CYS A 59 5.40 25.87 -1.94
C CYS A 59 6.26 26.50 -3.02
N HIS A 60 6.07 27.80 -3.29
CA HIS A 60 6.90 28.55 -4.22
C HIS A 60 8.36 28.66 -3.76
N SER A 61 8.61 28.76 -2.44
CA SER A 61 9.96 28.91 -1.90
C SER A 61 10.78 27.61 -1.90
N ILE A 62 10.14 26.45 -2.11
CA ILE A 62 10.80 25.15 -2.11
C ILE A 62 11.65 25.01 -3.37
N ARG A 63 12.96 24.89 -3.18
CA ARG A 63 13.89 24.63 -4.29
C ARG A 63 13.78 23.17 -4.73
N TYR A 64 13.85 22.97 -6.03
CA TYR A 64 13.81 21.64 -6.65
C TYR A 64 14.97 21.43 -7.63
N PRO A 65 15.37 20.18 -7.88
CA PRO A 65 16.48 19.87 -8.78
C PRO A 65 16.19 20.26 -10.24
N ASN A 66 17.23 20.65 -10.97
CA ASN A 66 17.10 21.01 -12.39
C ASN A 66 16.82 19.80 -13.31
N HIS A 67 16.95 18.56 -12.82
CA HIS A 67 16.73 17.36 -13.62
C HIS A 67 15.28 16.87 -13.58
N LEU A 68 14.39 17.53 -12.86
CA LEU A 68 12.97 17.19 -12.91
C LEU A 68 12.42 17.52 -14.30
N THR A 69 11.81 16.53 -14.94
CA THR A 69 11.32 16.60 -16.33
C THR A 69 9.80 16.69 -16.43
N SER A 70 9.07 16.51 -15.34
CA SER A 70 7.59 16.53 -15.33
C SER A 70 7.02 17.32 -14.15
N ILE A 71 5.80 17.86 -14.32
CA ILE A 71 5.06 18.55 -13.27
C ILE A 71 4.70 17.62 -12.10
N TRP A 72 4.47 16.32 -12.34
CA TRP A 72 4.20 15.34 -11.29
C TRP A 72 5.45 15.06 -10.44
N ALA A 73 6.63 14.96 -11.07
CA ALA A 73 7.88 14.85 -10.32
C ALA A 73 8.16 16.11 -9.47
N LEU A 74 7.84 17.30 -9.98
CA LEU A 74 7.86 18.54 -9.19
C LEU A 74 6.88 18.47 -8.02
N ARG A 75 5.65 18.00 -8.25
CA ARG A 75 4.63 17.85 -7.22
C ARG A 75 5.11 16.93 -6.11
N ALA A 76 5.62 15.75 -6.45
CA ALA A 76 6.14 14.78 -5.50
C ALA A 76 7.31 15.35 -4.69
N HIS A 77 8.23 16.07 -5.33
CA HIS A 77 9.32 16.76 -4.65
C HIS A 77 8.81 17.80 -3.63
N ILE A 78 7.86 18.64 -4.04
CA ILE A 78 7.26 19.65 -3.14
C ILE A 78 6.50 18.96 -2.01
N LYS A 79 5.75 17.89 -2.28
CA LYS A 79 5.03 17.11 -1.27
C LYS A 79 5.98 16.51 -0.24
N GLN A 80 7.07 15.90 -0.69
CA GLN A 80 8.08 15.36 0.22
C GLN A 80 8.71 16.46 1.08
N ALA A 81 9.01 17.62 0.51
CA ALA A 81 9.54 18.75 1.26
C ALA A 81 8.53 19.29 2.30
N LEU A 82 7.23 19.26 2.00
CA LEU A 82 6.18 19.59 2.97
C LEU A 82 6.12 18.55 4.10
N ILE A 83 6.15 17.25 3.77
CA ILE A 83 6.18 16.18 4.78
C ILE A 83 7.35 16.39 5.74
N SER A 84 8.57 16.58 5.21
CA SER A 84 9.77 16.83 6.03
C SER A 84 9.68 18.12 6.84
N LYS A 85 9.05 19.18 6.32
CA LYS A 85 8.87 20.43 7.06
C LYS A 85 7.88 20.28 8.21
N TYR A 86 6.80 19.55 7.97
CA TYR A 86 5.69 19.38 8.91
C TYR A 86 5.84 18.13 9.78
N THR A 87 6.95 17.38 9.70
CA THR A 87 7.15 16.12 10.43
C THR A 87 6.78 16.20 11.90
N LYS A 88 7.16 17.28 12.60
CA LYS A 88 6.84 17.46 14.03
C LYS A 88 5.35 17.62 14.30
N HIS A 89 4.63 18.29 13.40
CA HIS A 89 3.18 18.47 13.52
C HIS A 89 2.43 17.19 13.16
N LEU A 90 2.88 16.52 12.09
CA LEU A 90 2.34 15.21 11.69
C LEU A 90 2.58 14.14 12.76
N GLY A 91 3.75 14.17 13.41
CA GLY A 91 4.12 13.28 14.51
C GLY A 91 3.21 13.39 15.73
N ILE A 92 2.43 14.46 15.89
CA ILE A 92 1.41 14.54 16.94
C ILE A 92 0.39 13.41 16.77
N GLY A 93 -0.16 13.23 15.57
CA GLY A 93 -1.10 12.15 15.28
C GLY A 93 -0.47 10.75 15.23
N GLU A 94 0.86 10.67 15.15
CA GLU A 94 1.58 9.39 15.25
C GLU A 94 1.81 8.90 16.67
N ASN A 95 1.80 9.84 17.63
CA ASN A 95 2.07 9.56 19.04
C ASN A 95 0.82 9.66 19.92
N TRP A 96 -0.22 10.37 19.45
CA TRP A 96 -1.40 10.68 20.24
C TRP A 96 -2.65 10.70 19.38
N THR A 97 -3.75 10.23 19.95
CA THR A 97 -5.10 10.55 19.51
C THR A 97 -5.54 11.91 20.04
N GLU A 98 -6.58 12.49 19.42
CA GLU A 98 -7.19 13.73 19.92
C GLU A 98 -7.64 13.59 21.38
N GLN A 99 -8.26 12.46 21.72
CA GLN A 99 -8.77 12.19 23.05
C GLN A 99 -7.64 12.08 24.07
N GLU A 100 -6.55 11.38 23.76
CA GLU A 100 -5.39 11.30 24.65
C GLU A 100 -4.76 12.68 24.91
N LEU A 101 -4.72 13.57 23.92
CA LEU A 101 -4.23 14.95 24.12
C LEU A 101 -5.16 15.79 25.00
N ILE A 102 -6.47 15.59 24.90
CA ILE A 102 -7.48 16.25 25.74
C ILE A 102 -7.36 15.72 27.17
N ASP A 103 -7.23 14.41 27.34
CA ASP A 103 -7.21 13.72 28.64
C ASP A 103 -5.88 13.87 29.37
N SER A 104 -4.79 14.22 28.66
CA SER A 104 -3.47 14.45 29.25
C SER A 104 -3.41 15.66 30.19
N ASP A 105 -4.51 16.42 30.35
CA ASP A 105 -4.72 17.59 31.22
C ASP A 105 -3.42 18.34 31.57
N PHE A 106 -2.78 18.86 30.52
CA PHE A 106 -1.55 19.61 30.64
C PHE A 106 -1.77 20.86 31.50
N SER A 107 -1.57 20.76 32.82
CA SER A 107 -1.90 21.84 33.74
C SER A 107 -0.90 23.01 33.72
N GLY A 108 -1.41 24.21 34.01
CA GLY A 108 -0.61 25.45 34.13
C GLY A 108 -0.81 26.45 32.98
N ALA A 109 -0.50 27.72 33.23
CA ALA A 109 -0.72 28.84 32.29
C ALA A 109 0.02 28.72 30.95
N ILE A 110 1.00 27.82 30.85
CA ILE A 110 1.83 27.60 29.65
C ILE A 110 1.34 26.42 28.81
N LEU A 111 0.76 25.38 29.45
CA LEU A 111 0.44 24.12 28.77
C LEU A 111 -1.07 23.82 28.69
N GLY A 112 -1.93 24.57 29.40
CA GLY A 112 -3.39 24.33 29.40
C GLY A 112 -4.11 24.52 28.06
N GLY A 113 -3.47 25.16 27.08
CA GLY A 113 -3.95 25.25 25.69
C GLY A 113 -3.25 24.29 24.72
N PHE A 114 -2.25 23.55 25.19
CA PHE A 114 -1.34 22.79 24.33
C PHE A 114 -2.07 21.68 23.55
N GLY A 115 -2.89 20.85 24.22
CA GLY A 115 -3.57 19.73 23.56
C GLY A 115 -4.42 20.13 22.35
N ARG A 116 -5.30 21.13 22.50
CA ARG A 116 -6.16 21.62 21.40
C ARG A 116 -5.35 22.27 20.28
N SER A 117 -4.42 23.15 20.61
CA SER A 117 -3.57 23.80 19.59
C SER A 117 -2.67 22.81 18.86
N ALA A 118 -2.15 21.79 19.55
CA ALA A 118 -1.34 20.73 18.96
C ALA A 118 -2.15 19.91 17.95
N TRP A 119 -3.37 19.50 18.30
CA TRP A 119 -4.23 18.76 17.39
C TRP A 119 -4.66 19.59 16.17
N GLU A 120 -4.97 20.87 16.36
CA GLU A 120 -5.24 21.79 15.24
C GLU A 120 -4.04 21.90 14.30
N MET A 121 -2.82 22.01 14.83
CA MET A 121 -1.60 22.02 14.01
C MET A 121 -1.40 20.71 13.24
N TYR A 122 -1.68 19.56 13.87
CA TYR A 122 -1.69 18.26 13.20
C TYR A 122 -2.66 18.24 12.02
N ASN A 123 -3.91 18.69 12.23
CA ASN A 123 -4.94 18.70 11.20
C ASN A 123 -4.57 19.60 10.02
N ILE A 124 -4.02 20.79 10.28
CA ILE A 124 -3.53 21.70 9.23
C ILE A 124 -2.41 21.02 8.44
N ALA A 125 -1.41 20.45 9.12
CA ALA A 125 -0.30 19.75 8.47
C ALA A 125 -0.80 18.58 7.60
N LYS A 126 -1.70 17.75 8.16
CA LYS A 126 -2.31 16.60 7.47
C LYS A 126 -3.06 17.04 6.21
N GLN A 127 -3.92 18.05 6.32
CA GLN A 127 -4.66 18.59 5.17
C GLN A 127 -3.73 19.04 4.04
N ARG A 128 -2.63 19.73 4.38
CA ARG A 128 -1.66 20.22 3.39
C ARG A 128 -0.93 19.10 2.66
N VAL A 129 -0.47 18.07 3.39
CA VAL A 129 0.24 16.94 2.78
C VAL A 129 -0.71 16.03 2.00
N SER A 130 -1.95 15.83 2.45
CA SER A 130 -2.93 14.97 1.79
C SER A 130 -3.68 15.65 0.63
N PHE A 131 -3.57 16.96 0.44
CA PHE A 131 -4.28 17.68 -0.64
C PHE A 131 -3.88 17.17 -2.03
N GLN A 132 -4.81 16.64 -2.83
CA GLN A 132 -4.51 16.00 -4.12
C GLN A 132 -4.38 16.95 -5.32
N GLY A 133 -4.72 18.22 -5.16
CA GLY A 133 -4.79 19.14 -6.30
C GLY A 133 -5.96 18.80 -7.22
N TRP A 134 -5.81 19.10 -8.49
CA TRP A 134 -6.78 18.80 -9.54
C TRP A 134 -6.05 18.40 -10.83
N PRO A 135 -6.73 17.73 -11.78
CA PRO A 135 -6.14 17.35 -13.06
C PRO A 135 -5.50 18.53 -13.79
N VAL A 136 -4.32 18.32 -14.37
CA VAL A 136 -3.59 19.38 -15.07
C VAL A 136 -4.07 19.44 -16.52
N CYS A 137 -4.72 20.55 -16.86
CA CYS A 137 -5.14 20.88 -18.22
C CYS A 137 -4.59 22.25 -18.61
N VAL A 138 -4.44 22.49 -19.91
CA VAL A 138 -4.17 23.82 -20.50
C VAL A 138 -5.17 24.02 -21.63
N ASP A 139 -5.98 25.08 -21.56
CA ASP A 139 -7.02 25.38 -22.53
C ASP A 139 -7.99 24.18 -22.74
N GLU A 140 -8.40 23.57 -21.62
CA GLU A 140 -9.27 22.39 -21.52
C GLU A 140 -8.67 21.09 -22.08
N LEU A 141 -7.42 21.12 -22.54
CA LEU A 141 -6.71 19.95 -23.02
C LEU A 141 -5.90 19.32 -21.87
N PRO A 142 -6.13 18.04 -21.54
CA PRO A 142 -5.33 17.35 -20.54
C PRO A 142 -3.89 17.24 -21.02
N ILE A 143 -2.94 17.36 -20.09
CA ILE A 143 -1.54 17.11 -20.40
C ILE A 143 -1.29 15.60 -20.30
N ASP A 144 -1.18 14.96 -21.46
CA ASP A 144 -0.79 13.55 -21.55
C ASP A 144 0.74 13.43 -21.34
N CYS A 145 1.16 13.15 -20.10
CA CYS A 145 2.49 12.60 -19.83
C CYS A 145 2.35 11.37 -18.96
N ASP A 146 3.29 10.44 -19.12
CA ASP A 146 3.47 9.36 -18.18
C ASP A 146 3.98 9.95 -16.84
N ASP A 147 3.20 9.74 -15.78
CA ASP A 147 3.65 9.98 -14.42
C ASP A 147 4.57 8.83 -13.99
N ASP A 148 5.85 8.93 -14.36
CA ASP A 148 6.88 7.96 -13.98
C ASP A 148 7.35 8.12 -12.52
N THR A 149 6.63 8.91 -11.71
CA THR A 149 7.02 9.13 -10.32
C THR A 149 6.76 7.87 -9.51
N SER A 150 7.83 7.16 -9.14
CA SER A 150 7.74 6.11 -8.13
C SER A 150 7.56 6.72 -6.74
N TYR A 151 6.74 6.08 -5.92
CA TYR A 151 6.53 6.46 -4.53
C TYR A 151 6.39 5.22 -3.66
N PHE A 152 6.57 5.40 -2.35
CA PHE A 152 6.17 4.43 -1.34
C PHE A 152 4.93 4.98 -0.65
N GLU A 153 3.82 4.25 -0.71
CA GLU A 153 2.59 4.61 -0.01
C GLU A 153 2.53 3.93 1.35
N PHE A 154 2.22 4.71 2.38
CA PHE A 154 1.90 4.18 3.69
C PHE A 154 0.80 5.03 4.35
N ASN A 155 -0.24 4.38 4.86
CA ASN A 155 -1.40 5.03 5.49
C ASN A 155 -1.98 6.20 4.66
N GLY A 156 -2.09 6.02 3.34
CA GLY A 156 -2.63 7.02 2.41
C GLY A 156 -1.72 8.25 2.18
N THR A 157 -0.45 8.18 2.59
CA THR A 157 0.56 9.22 2.33
C THR A 157 1.60 8.69 1.36
N HIS A 158 1.89 9.48 0.31
CA HIS A 158 2.93 9.15 -0.67
C HIS A 158 4.25 9.77 -0.26
N TYR A 159 5.24 8.93 0.02
CA TYR A 159 6.62 9.31 0.26
C TYR A 159 7.43 9.12 -1.02
N SER A 160 8.46 9.94 -1.23
CA SER A 160 9.32 9.82 -2.42
C SER A 160 10.08 8.48 -2.50
N SER A 161 10.20 7.78 -1.38
CA SER A 161 10.83 6.46 -1.27
C SER A 161 10.50 5.83 0.08
N LEU A 162 10.77 4.52 0.21
CA LEU A 162 10.75 3.83 1.50
C LEU A 162 11.69 4.48 2.52
N SER A 163 12.89 4.90 2.09
CA SER A 163 13.83 5.60 2.98
C SER A 163 13.29 6.93 3.49
N ALA A 164 12.57 7.69 2.66
CA ALA A 164 11.93 8.93 3.08
C ALA A 164 10.78 8.69 4.07
N CYS A 165 10.06 7.57 3.93
CA CYS A 165 9.07 7.11 4.89
C CYS A 165 9.72 6.76 6.24
N ILE A 166 10.81 5.99 6.24
CA ILE A 166 11.58 5.66 7.44
C ILE A 166 12.06 6.95 8.14
N ASP A 167 12.67 7.87 7.39
CA ASP A 167 13.18 9.13 7.94
C ASP A 167 12.06 9.97 8.59
N TYR A 168 10.89 10.00 7.96
CA TYR A 168 9.70 10.63 8.55
C TYR A 168 9.34 10.01 9.90
N PHE A 169 9.22 8.68 10.00
CA PHE A 169 8.83 8.04 11.26
C PHE A 169 9.90 8.15 12.35
N VAL A 170 11.17 8.08 11.99
CA VAL A 170 12.31 8.33 12.91
C VAL A 170 12.20 9.72 13.51
N GLU A 171 11.99 10.75 12.70
CA GLU A 171 11.86 12.13 13.20
C GLU A 171 10.54 12.36 13.94
N ALA A 172 9.43 11.81 13.46
CA ALA A 172 8.09 12.02 14.01
C ALA A 172 7.88 11.33 15.38
N THR A 173 8.48 10.15 15.57
CA THR A 173 8.21 9.30 16.76
C THR A 173 9.43 9.03 17.63
N GLY A 174 10.62 9.35 17.13
CA GLY A 174 11.88 9.16 17.85
C GLY A 174 12.30 7.70 17.98
N ILE A 175 11.88 6.84 17.05
CA ILE A 175 12.31 5.44 16.95
C ILE A 175 13.75 5.34 16.44
N ASP A 176 14.40 4.21 16.72
CA ASP A 176 15.76 3.92 16.30
C ASP A 176 15.83 3.60 14.80
N LYS A 177 16.60 4.38 14.03
CA LYS A 177 16.70 4.26 12.57
C LYS A 177 17.32 2.94 12.11
N GLU A 178 18.33 2.46 12.83
CA GLU A 178 19.01 1.20 12.51
C GLU A 178 18.04 0.04 12.67
N LEU A 179 17.35 -0.03 13.83
CA LEU A 179 16.33 -1.06 14.10
C LEU A 179 15.25 -1.12 13.02
N ILE A 180 14.58 0.00 12.70
CA ILE A 180 13.50 -0.02 11.70
C ILE A 180 14.00 -0.39 10.31
N THR A 181 15.22 0.03 9.95
CA THR A 181 15.80 -0.29 8.64
C THR A 181 16.06 -1.80 8.52
N GLU A 182 16.63 -2.42 9.56
CA GLU A 182 16.90 -3.86 9.59
C GLU A 182 15.59 -4.67 9.64
N LEU A 183 14.61 -4.25 10.46
CA LEU A 183 13.29 -4.90 10.51
C LEU A 183 12.60 -4.90 9.16
N VAL A 184 12.64 -3.80 8.40
CA VAL A 184 12.03 -3.73 7.07
C VAL A 184 12.77 -4.59 6.04
N GLN A 185 14.08 -4.80 6.20
CA GLN A 185 14.83 -5.74 5.34
C GLN A 185 14.41 -7.19 5.58
N ILE A 186 14.14 -7.57 6.83
CA ILE A 186 13.68 -8.91 7.20
C ILE A 186 12.21 -9.09 6.82
N LEU A 187 11.38 -8.12 7.19
CA LEU A 187 9.92 -8.23 7.08
C LEU A 187 9.36 -7.84 5.71
N THR A 188 10.19 -7.24 4.87
CA THR A 188 9.87 -6.61 3.58
C THR A 188 8.98 -5.34 3.69
N PRO A 189 8.97 -4.47 2.67
CA PRO A 189 8.17 -3.24 2.68
C PRO A 189 6.65 -3.47 2.81
N GLU A 190 6.15 -4.63 2.39
CA GLU A 190 4.74 -5.02 2.47
C GLU A 190 4.24 -5.11 3.93
N ARG A 191 5.15 -5.43 4.87
CA ARG A 191 4.85 -5.48 6.31
C ARG A 191 5.46 -4.31 7.07
N PHE A 192 5.58 -3.16 6.43
CA PHE A 192 6.13 -1.96 7.06
C PHE A 192 5.39 -1.54 8.34
N ASP A 193 4.05 -1.69 8.41
CA ASP A 193 3.31 -1.39 9.63
C ASP A 193 3.78 -2.24 10.81
N TYR A 194 3.95 -3.56 10.60
CA TYR A 194 4.42 -4.47 11.64
C TYR A 194 5.85 -4.12 12.10
N ALA A 195 6.76 -3.86 11.15
CA ALA A 195 8.11 -3.38 11.46
C ALA A 195 8.08 -2.08 12.29
N LEU A 196 7.20 -1.15 11.92
CA LEU A 196 7.03 0.13 12.61
C LEU A 196 6.49 -0.07 14.04
N GLN A 197 5.54 -0.98 14.26
CA GLN A 197 5.05 -1.28 15.61
C GLN A 197 6.17 -1.80 16.52
N ILE A 198 6.99 -2.74 16.04
CA ILE A 198 8.13 -3.26 16.80
C ILE A 198 9.12 -2.13 17.14
N ALA A 199 9.43 -1.26 16.18
CA ALA A 199 10.31 -0.12 16.41
C ALA A 199 9.71 0.90 17.41
N LYS A 200 8.40 1.16 17.35
CA LYS A 200 7.68 2.05 18.29
C LYS A 200 7.67 1.51 19.72
N LEU A 201 7.61 0.19 19.89
CA LEU A 201 7.75 -0.48 21.20
C LEU A 201 9.18 -0.38 21.76
N ASN A 202 10.17 -0.33 20.87
CA ASN A 202 11.59 -0.33 21.20
C ASN A 202 12.28 0.97 20.76
N ARG A 203 11.78 2.14 21.19
CA ARG A 203 12.23 3.45 20.65
C ARG A 203 13.73 3.72 20.79
N ARG A 204 14.36 3.21 21.86
CA ARG A 204 15.78 3.46 22.20
C ARG A 204 16.44 2.20 22.74
N PRO A 205 16.62 1.16 21.91
CA PRO A 205 17.25 -0.06 22.35
C PRO A 205 18.75 0.19 22.53
N SER A 206 19.38 -0.50 23.48
CA SER A 206 20.84 -0.64 23.46
C SER A 206 21.26 -1.46 22.24
N HIS A 207 22.54 -1.43 21.87
CA HIS A 207 23.06 -2.29 20.80
C HIS A 207 22.73 -3.77 21.03
N SER A 208 22.88 -4.27 22.27
CA SER A 208 22.59 -5.67 22.58
C SER A 208 21.10 -6.00 22.44
N GLN A 209 20.22 -5.08 22.86
CA GLN A 209 18.78 -5.24 22.71
C GLN A 209 18.37 -5.21 21.24
N ARG A 210 18.95 -4.32 20.44
CA ARG A 210 18.69 -4.26 19.01
C ARG A 210 19.03 -5.59 18.34
N THR A 211 20.24 -6.10 18.57
CA THR A 211 20.67 -7.40 18.02
C THR A 211 19.72 -8.52 18.44
N GLN A 212 19.33 -8.57 19.72
CA GLN A 212 18.39 -9.58 20.21
C GLN A 212 17.03 -9.50 19.50
N ILE A 213 16.45 -8.31 19.35
CA ILE A 213 15.16 -8.13 18.67
C ILE A 213 15.26 -8.59 17.21
N ILE A 214 16.33 -8.20 16.52
CA ILE A 214 16.56 -8.58 15.12
C ILE A 214 16.70 -10.10 14.97
N ASP A 215 17.48 -10.74 15.84
CA ASP A 215 17.67 -12.20 15.83
C ASP A 215 16.36 -12.94 16.12
N GLU A 216 15.56 -12.45 17.08
CA GLU A 216 14.26 -13.03 17.42
C GLU A 216 13.28 -12.95 16.23
N ILE A 217 13.18 -11.79 15.57
CA ILE A 217 12.31 -11.63 14.40
C ILE A 217 12.81 -12.46 13.22
N TYR A 218 14.12 -12.50 12.98
CA TYR A 218 14.69 -13.33 11.92
C TYR A 218 14.36 -14.82 12.12
N GLN A 219 14.50 -15.32 13.35
CA GLN A 219 14.19 -16.71 13.69
C GLN A 219 12.70 -17.02 13.50
N GLN A 220 11.81 -16.12 13.93
CA GLN A 220 10.36 -16.27 13.71
C GLN A 220 10.00 -16.36 12.23
N GLU A 221 10.62 -15.53 11.39
CA GLU A 221 10.37 -15.56 9.93
C GLU A 221 10.92 -16.83 9.27
N ALA A 222 12.07 -17.32 9.72
CA ALA A 222 12.63 -18.58 9.25
C ALA A 222 11.73 -19.77 9.61
N GLU A 223 11.26 -19.84 10.87
CA GLU A 223 10.33 -20.88 11.32
C GLU A 223 9.00 -20.82 10.56
N LYS A 224 8.45 -19.62 10.33
CA LYS A 224 7.23 -19.45 9.54
C LYS A 224 7.40 -19.95 8.11
N HIS A 225 8.53 -19.63 7.47
CA HIS A 225 8.81 -20.10 6.11
C HIS A 225 8.99 -21.61 6.05
N GLU A 226 9.63 -22.22 7.05
CA GLU A 226 9.75 -23.68 7.16
C GLU A 226 8.37 -24.35 7.27
N VAL A 227 7.49 -23.83 8.12
CA VAL A 227 6.11 -24.33 8.26
C VAL A 227 5.34 -24.16 6.95
N GLU A 228 5.37 -22.98 6.32
CA GLU A 228 4.71 -22.74 5.04
C GLU A 228 5.23 -23.67 3.94
N THR A 229 6.53 -23.97 3.92
CA THR A 229 7.13 -24.90 2.95
C THR A 229 6.65 -26.33 3.20
N LEU A 230 6.56 -26.76 4.46
CA LEU A 230 6.04 -28.07 4.84
C LEU A 230 4.55 -28.20 4.50
N GLU A 231 3.75 -27.18 4.78
CA GLU A 231 2.33 -27.12 4.43
C GLU A 231 2.12 -27.16 2.90
N HIS A 232 2.92 -26.41 2.13
CA HIS A 232 2.86 -26.47 0.67
C HIS A 232 3.29 -27.84 0.14
N GLN A 233 4.29 -28.50 0.74
CA GLN A 233 4.71 -29.85 0.35
C GLN A 233 3.63 -30.91 0.68
N GLU A 234 2.95 -30.79 1.82
CA GLU A 234 1.79 -31.62 2.16
C GLU A 234 0.56 -31.30 1.29
N GLN A 235 0.40 -30.05 0.83
CA GLN A 235 -0.66 -29.69 -0.10
C GLN A 235 -0.39 -30.21 -1.52
N ASP A 236 0.87 -30.20 -1.98
CA ASP A 236 1.25 -30.67 -3.32
C ASP A 236 1.38 -32.22 -3.40
N SER A 237 1.27 -32.94 -2.28
CA SER A 237 1.23 -34.41 -2.27
C SER A 237 -0.12 -35.01 -2.63
N MET A 238 -1.18 -34.21 -2.76
CA MET A 238 -2.48 -34.69 -3.18
C MET A 238 -2.43 -35.09 -4.66
N GLU A 239 -2.93 -36.27 -5.00
CA GLU A 239 -2.92 -36.80 -6.37
C GLU A 239 -4.31 -36.72 -7.02
N GLU A 240 -4.35 -36.52 -8.34
CA GLU A 240 -5.60 -36.63 -9.10
C GLU A 240 -6.07 -38.09 -9.13
N VAL A 241 -7.38 -38.31 -8.97
CA VAL A 241 -7.93 -39.67 -8.90
C VAL A 241 -8.84 -39.94 -10.09
N SER A 242 -8.56 -41.00 -10.84
CA SER A 242 -9.38 -41.42 -11.97
C SER A 242 -10.39 -42.49 -11.55
N VAL A 243 -11.68 -42.17 -11.60
CA VAL A 243 -12.78 -43.11 -11.32
C VAL A 243 -13.61 -43.29 -12.58
N SER A 244 -13.68 -44.53 -13.07
CA SER A 244 -14.44 -44.91 -14.27
C SER A 244 -14.13 -44.03 -15.51
N GLY A 245 -12.88 -43.57 -15.64
CA GLY A 245 -12.42 -42.75 -16.76
C GLY A 245 -12.69 -41.24 -16.62
N THR A 246 -13.24 -40.79 -15.50
CA THR A 246 -13.35 -39.36 -15.14
C THR A 246 -12.32 -39.01 -14.08
N ILE A 247 -11.68 -37.85 -14.19
CA ILE A 247 -10.64 -37.40 -13.27
C ILE A 247 -11.27 -36.47 -12.23
N ALA A 248 -11.07 -36.78 -10.95
CA ALA A 248 -11.23 -35.85 -9.85
C ALA A 248 -9.90 -35.09 -9.66
N PRO A 249 -9.84 -33.81 -10.01
CA PRO A 249 -8.61 -33.04 -9.88
C PRO A 249 -8.34 -32.70 -8.41
N THR A 250 -7.06 -32.50 -8.08
CA THR A 250 -6.60 -32.23 -6.71
C THR A 250 -7.31 -31.03 -6.07
N PHE A 251 -7.52 -29.95 -6.83
CA PHE A 251 -8.21 -28.76 -6.31
C PHE A 251 -9.67 -29.04 -5.90
N ALA A 252 -10.37 -29.94 -6.61
CA ALA A 252 -11.76 -30.27 -6.30
C ALA A 252 -11.85 -31.19 -5.08
N ILE A 253 -10.93 -32.16 -4.98
CA ILE A 253 -10.78 -33.04 -3.81
C ILE A 253 -10.47 -32.19 -2.57
N ARG A 254 -9.54 -31.22 -2.69
CA ARG A 254 -9.17 -30.31 -1.62
C ARG A 254 -10.32 -29.44 -1.16
N TRP A 255 -11.06 -28.85 -2.10
CA TRP A 255 -12.22 -28.04 -1.78
C TRP A 255 -13.26 -28.81 -0.96
N ALA A 256 -13.48 -30.09 -1.26
CA ALA A 256 -14.37 -30.94 -0.47
C ALA A 256 -13.85 -31.14 0.97
N ILE A 257 -12.56 -31.42 1.16
CA ILE A 257 -11.94 -31.58 2.49
C ILE A 257 -11.99 -30.28 3.30
N GLU A 258 -11.70 -29.14 2.68
CA GLU A 258 -11.72 -27.82 3.33
C GLU A 258 -13.13 -27.44 3.78
N ASN A 259 -14.15 -27.77 2.98
CA ASN A 259 -15.56 -27.55 3.31
C ASN A 259 -16.19 -28.67 4.16
N GLY A 260 -15.42 -29.71 4.54
CA GLY A 260 -15.90 -30.81 5.38
C GLY A 260 -16.96 -31.68 4.70
N ILE A 261 -16.83 -31.89 3.39
CA ILE A 261 -17.76 -32.64 2.55
C ILE A 261 -17.22 -34.06 2.36
N ASP A 262 -17.69 -34.99 3.19
CA ASP A 262 -17.15 -36.34 3.24
C ASP A 262 -17.92 -37.37 2.39
N ASN A 263 -19.08 -36.99 1.87
CA ASN A 263 -19.95 -37.87 1.09
C ASN A 263 -20.69 -37.13 -0.03
N LEU A 264 -21.31 -37.91 -0.92
CA LEU A 264 -21.99 -37.37 -2.10
C LEU A 264 -23.21 -36.50 -1.75
N SER A 265 -23.91 -36.79 -0.65
CA SER A 265 -25.10 -36.03 -0.24
C SER A 265 -24.71 -34.61 0.13
N ASP A 266 -23.66 -34.46 0.94
CA ASP A 266 -23.16 -33.15 1.39
C ASP A 266 -22.63 -32.33 0.21
N LEU A 267 -22.00 -32.99 -0.77
CA LEU A 267 -21.52 -32.31 -1.98
C LEU A 267 -22.67 -31.74 -2.80
N CYS A 268 -23.78 -32.47 -2.92
CA CYS A 268 -24.94 -32.01 -3.67
C CYS A 268 -25.63 -30.81 -3.00
N GLU A 269 -25.56 -30.70 -1.68
CA GLU A 269 -26.06 -29.51 -0.96
C GLU A 269 -25.19 -28.27 -1.18
N GLN A 270 -23.91 -28.46 -1.53
CA GLN A 270 -22.93 -27.40 -1.78
C GLN A 270 -22.63 -27.19 -3.27
N GLU A 271 -23.51 -27.64 -4.16
CA GLU A 271 -23.33 -27.54 -5.62
C GLU A 271 -23.12 -26.09 -6.07
N ASP A 272 -24.01 -25.18 -5.64
CA ASP A 272 -23.93 -23.77 -6.00
C ASP A 272 -22.62 -23.14 -5.49
N ALA A 273 -22.21 -23.46 -4.26
CA ALA A 273 -20.97 -22.97 -3.67
C ALA A 273 -19.72 -23.45 -4.45
N PHE A 274 -19.72 -24.70 -4.92
CA PHE A 274 -18.65 -25.22 -5.76
C PHE A 274 -18.54 -24.41 -7.06
N PHE A 275 -19.67 -24.18 -7.74
CA PHE A 275 -19.65 -23.47 -9.02
C PHE A 275 -19.33 -21.98 -8.87
N ASP A 276 -19.69 -21.35 -7.76
CA ASP A 276 -19.29 -19.98 -7.43
C ASP A 276 -17.77 -19.87 -7.23
N ASP A 277 -17.16 -20.77 -6.44
CA ASP A 277 -15.71 -20.76 -6.18
C ASP A 277 -14.87 -21.06 -7.43
N PHE A 278 -15.43 -21.85 -8.37
CA PHE A 278 -14.75 -22.29 -9.59
C PHE A 278 -15.28 -21.65 -10.89
N GLU A 279 -16.02 -20.54 -10.81
CA GLU A 279 -16.57 -19.83 -11.99
C GLU A 279 -15.47 -19.49 -13.01
N HIS A 280 -14.28 -19.14 -12.52
CA HIS A 280 -13.11 -18.76 -13.30
C HIS A 280 -12.54 -19.87 -14.21
N LEU A 281 -12.83 -21.16 -13.95
CA LEU A 281 -12.36 -22.28 -14.76
C LEU A 281 -13.16 -22.45 -16.07
N GLY A 282 -14.29 -21.76 -16.20
CA GLY A 282 -15.24 -21.88 -17.30
C GLY A 282 -16.13 -23.12 -17.17
N GLY A 283 -17.38 -23.00 -17.64
CA GLY A 283 -18.45 -23.97 -17.33
C GLY A 283 -18.18 -25.42 -17.74
N VAL A 284 -17.42 -25.68 -18.81
CA VAL A 284 -17.08 -27.06 -19.23
C VAL A 284 -16.10 -27.71 -18.25
N THR A 285 -15.06 -26.98 -17.84
CA THR A 285 -14.03 -27.48 -16.91
C THR A 285 -14.62 -27.65 -15.52
N ALA A 286 -15.33 -26.63 -15.01
CA ALA A 286 -15.95 -26.68 -13.69
C ALA A 286 -16.92 -27.87 -13.58
N PHE A 287 -17.75 -28.11 -14.60
CA PHE A 287 -18.68 -29.24 -14.61
C PHE A 287 -17.97 -30.60 -14.67
N ALA A 288 -16.90 -30.71 -15.46
CA ALA A 288 -16.10 -31.94 -15.53
C ALA A 288 -15.42 -32.25 -14.19
N SER A 289 -14.89 -31.24 -13.52
CA SER A 289 -14.26 -31.37 -12.20
C SER A 289 -15.27 -31.71 -11.10
N TYR A 290 -16.45 -31.09 -11.11
CA TYR A 290 -17.54 -31.42 -10.19
C TYR A 290 -18.02 -32.87 -10.38
N ASN A 291 -18.25 -33.31 -11.62
CA ASN A 291 -18.60 -34.70 -11.92
C ASN A 291 -17.49 -35.70 -11.50
N GLY A 292 -16.23 -35.33 -11.69
CA GLY A 292 -15.09 -36.11 -11.19
C GLY A 292 -15.12 -36.27 -9.67
N LEU A 293 -15.34 -35.16 -8.94
CA LEU A 293 -15.45 -35.16 -7.49
C LEU A 293 -16.64 -35.99 -6.99
N GLN A 294 -17.80 -35.90 -7.64
CA GLN A 294 -18.97 -36.74 -7.32
C GLN A 294 -18.64 -38.24 -7.43
N LEU A 295 -17.96 -38.65 -8.49
CA LEU A 295 -17.56 -40.04 -8.69
C LEU A 295 -16.51 -40.49 -7.67
N TYR A 296 -15.58 -39.61 -7.31
CA TYR A 296 -14.58 -39.87 -6.29
C TYR A 296 -15.19 -40.06 -4.90
N LEU A 297 -16.05 -39.14 -4.45
CA LEU A 297 -16.75 -39.28 -3.16
C LEU A 297 -17.65 -40.53 -3.12
N LYS A 298 -18.31 -40.84 -4.23
CA LYS A 298 -19.09 -42.08 -4.35
C LYS A 298 -18.22 -43.33 -4.23
N ALA A 299 -17.02 -43.33 -4.83
CA ALA A 299 -16.09 -44.46 -4.71
C ALA A 299 -15.57 -44.62 -3.26
N ARG A 300 -15.40 -43.50 -2.55
CA ARG A 300 -15.02 -43.47 -1.13
C ARG A 300 -16.11 -43.99 -0.16
N GLU A 301 -17.35 -44.21 -0.61
CA GLU A 301 -18.34 -44.92 0.22
C GLU A 301 -17.95 -46.40 0.47
N ASP A 302 -17.05 -46.96 -0.35
CA ASP A 302 -16.52 -48.30 -0.19
C ASP A 302 -15.16 -48.29 0.55
N SER A 303 -15.17 -48.79 1.78
CA SER A 303 -13.97 -48.93 2.62
C SER A 303 -12.85 -49.79 2.01
N GLU A 304 -13.20 -50.79 1.19
CA GLU A 304 -12.21 -51.61 0.49
C GLU A 304 -11.59 -50.85 -0.68
N TRP A 305 -12.36 -49.98 -1.33
CA TRP A 305 -11.84 -49.12 -2.40
C TRP A 305 -10.86 -48.10 -1.84
N ILE A 306 -11.21 -47.43 -0.73
CA ILE A 306 -10.33 -46.44 -0.07
C ILE A 306 -8.96 -47.05 0.21
N ALA A 307 -8.92 -48.20 0.91
CA ALA A 307 -7.68 -48.82 1.35
C ALA A 307 -6.76 -49.27 0.18
N ASN A 308 -7.35 -49.55 -0.99
CA ASN A 308 -6.62 -50.13 -2.12
C ASN A 308 -6.35 -49.13 -3.25
N ASN A 309 -7.10 -48.04 -3.37
CA ASN A 309 -7.11 -47.19 -4.56
C ASN A 309 -7.07 -45.69 -4.29
N ASP A 310 -7.24 -45.24 -3.04
CA ASP A 310 -7.28 -43.81 -2.73
C ASP A 310 -5.91 -43.29 -2.25
N PRO A 311 -5.13 -42.62 -3.12
CA PRO A 311 -3.83 -42.07 -2.73
C PRO A 311 -3.96 -40.96 -1.68
N ASN A 312 -5.13 -40.34 -1.60
CA ASN A 312 -5.38 -39.19 -0.74
C ASN A 312 -6.04 -39.57 0.60
N GLN A 313 -6.17 -40.87 0.92
CA GLN A 313 -6.89 -41.35 2.11
C GLN A 313 -6.51 -40.59 3.39
N HIS A 314 -5.20 -40.38 3.61
CA HIS A 314 -4.65 -39.74 4.80
C HIS A 314 -5.07 -38.28 5.00
N HIS A 315 -5.53 -37.59 3.95
CA HIS A 315 -6.03 -36.21 4.05
C HIS A 315 -7.48 -36.11 4.56
N TRP A 316 -8.20 -37.23 4.62
CA TRP A 316 -9.61 -37.29 5.03
C TRP A 316 -9.81 -37.68 6.49
N ASP A 317 -8.77 -38.19 7.16
CA ASP A 317 -8.83 -38.57 8.57
C ASP A 317 -8.65 -37.31 9.45
N ARG A 318 -9.75 -36.64 9.81
CA ARG A 318 -9.80 -35.59 10.84
C ARG A 318 -10.16 -36.13 12.22
#